data_AF-A0A9E3UYB9-F1
#
_entry.id   AF-A0A9E3UYB9-F1
#
_cell.length_a   1.000
_cell.length_b   1.000
_cell.length_c   1.000
_cell.angle_alpha   90.00
_cell.angle_beta   90.00
_cell.angle_gamma   90.00
#
_symmetry.space_group_name_H-M   'P 1'
#
loop_
_entity.id
_entity.type
_entity.pdbx_description
1 polymer ?
#
loop_
_entity_poly.entity_id
_entity_poly.type
_entity_poly.pdbx_seq_one_letter_code
_entity_poly.pdbx_strand_id
1 'polypeptide(L)'
;MPADSSRVILSQETAPGASASSTLVHHRDFPEIRAHGQSPADAAVQLMNQLTRALDSALTPWRREAIQQAITDVKAFAEQRD
;
A
#
# COMPACT_ATOMS: atom_id res chain seq x y z
N MET A 1 10.25 -13.49 -4.64
CA MET A 1 10.31 -13.64 -3.17
C MET A 1 8.88 -13.88 -2.68
N PRO A 2 8.65 -14.60 -1.58
CA PRO A 2 7.30 -14.74 -1.04
C PRO A 2 6.74 -13.36 -0.67
N ALA A 3 5.42 -13.20 -0.78
CA ALA A 3 4.75 -11.99 -0.37
C ALA A 3 4.97 -11.74 1.13
N ASP A 4 5.35 -10.53 1.51
CA ASP A 4 5.61 -10.16 2.90
C ASP A 4 4.73 -8.97 3.32
N SER A 5 3.56 -9.29 3.86
CA SER A 5 2.60 -8.31 4.37
C SER A 5 3.13 -7.47 5.53
N SER A 6 4.21 -7.90 6.21
CA SER A 6 4.84 -7.13 7.29
C SER A 6 5.51 -5.86 6.78
N ARG A 7 5.77 -5.78 5.47
CA ARG A 7 6.29 -4.58 4.81
C ARG A 7 5.22 -3.53 4.55
N VAL A 8 3.95 -3.87 4.75
CA VAL A 8 2.83 -2.94 4.58
C VAL A 8 2.54 -2.30 5.93
N ILE A 9 2.79 -1.00 6.02
CA ILE A 9 2.60 -0.24 7.25
C ILE A 9 1.22 0.41 7.21
N LEU A 10 0.40 0.04 8.18
CA LEU A 10 -0.91 0.62 8.41
C LEU A 10 -0.83 1.66 9.53
N SER A 11 -1.31 2.87 9.25
CA SER A 11 -1.40 3.99 10.17
C SER A 11 -2.86 4.41 10.25
N GLN A 12 -3.46 4.36 11.43
CA GLN A 12 -4.82 4.86 11.64
C GLN A 12 -4.74 6.31 12.05
N GLU A 13 -5.34 7.17 11.26
CA GLU A 13 -5.43 8.60 11.52
C GLU A 13 -6.86 8.91 12.00
N THR A 14 -6.96 9.25 13.27
CA THR A 14 -8.20 9.74 13.87
C THR A 14 -8.02 11.21 14.19
N ALA A 15 -8.66 12.08 13.39
CA ALA A 15 -8.63 13.51 13.67
C ALA A 15 -9.46 13.83 14.92
N PRO A 16 -8.96 14.65 15.87
CA PRO A 16 -9.73 15.04 17.04
C PRO A 16 -10.98 15.82 16.61
N GLY A 17 -12.15 15.27 16.92
CA GLY A 17 -13.46 15.84 16.55
C GLY A 17 -14.09 15.27 15.27
N ALA A 18 -13.41 14.38 14.54
CA ALA A 18 -14.00 13.65 13.41
C ALA A 18 -14.51 12.27 13.84
N SER A 19 -15.73 11.92 13.46
CA SER A 19 -16.27 10.56 13.66
C SER A 19 -15.73 9.54 12.66
N ALA A 20 -15.02 9.97 11.62
CA ALA A 20 -14.43 9.09 10.60
C ALA A 20 -12.95 8.84 10.90
N SER A 21 -12.62 7.60 11.22
CA SER A 21 -11.23 7.11 11.23
C SER A 21 -10.78 6.89 9.79
N SER A 22 -9.70 7.56 9.38
CA SER A 22 -9.08 7.30 8.09
C SER A 22 -7.94 6.30 8.27
N THR A 23 -7.82 5.36 7.34
CA THR A 23 -6.73 4.38 7.33
C THR A 23 -5.72 4.78 6.27
N LEU A 24 -4.49 5.09 6.68
CA LEU A 24 -3.36 5.32 5.81
C LEU A 24 -2.53 4.04 5.70
N VAL A 25 -2.20 3.63 4.49
CA VAL A 25 -1.35 2.47 4.22
C VAL A 25 -0.22 2.88 3.27
N HIS A 26 0.99 2.42 3.57
CA HIS A 26 2.15 2.60 2.70
C HIS A 26 3.07 1.38 2.76
N HIS A 27 3.91 1.22 1.73
CA HIS A 27 4.88 0.14 1.69
C HIS A 27 6.20 0.61 2.32
N ARG A 28 6.86 -0.24 3.12
CA ARG A 28 8.11 0.09 3.82
C ARG A 28 9.23 0.52 2.88
N ASP A 29 9.34 -0.15 1.74
CA ASP A 29 10.35 0.14 0.71
C ASP A 29 9.95 1.34 -0.18
N PHE A 30 8.69 1.78 -0.13
CA PHE A 30 8.18 2.93 -0.88
C PHE A 30 7.38 3.86 0.03
N PRO A 31 8.01 4.48 1.05
CA PRO A 31 7.34 5.37 1.99
C PRO A 31 6.79 6.64 1.32
N GLU A 32 7.23 6.95 0.11
CA GLU A 32 6.70 8.04 -0.72
C GLU A 32 5.34 7.71 -1.37
N ILE A 33 5.00 6.42 -1.52
CA ILE A 33 3.74 5.98 -2.09
C ILE A 33 2.80 5.61 -0.93
N ARG A 34 1.80 6.47 -0.71
CA ARG A 34 0.87 6.35 0.40
C ARG A 34 -0.56 6.45 -0.09
N ALA A 35 -1.42 5.62 0.47
CA ALA A 35 -2.83 5.63 0.13
C ALA A 35 -3.70 5.70 1.40
N HIS A 36 -4.78 6.47 1.29
CA HIS A 36 -5.79 6.56 2.34
C HIS A 36 -7.02 5.79 1.91
N GLY A 37 -7.74 5.22 2.86
CA GLY A 37 -9.00 4.54 2.64
C GLY A 37 -9.86 4.54 3.90
N GLN A 38 -11.14 4.24 3.74
CA GLN A 38 -12.06 4.13 4.87
C GLN A 38 -11.81 2.84 5.69
N SER A 39 -11.15 1.85 5.09
CA SER A 39 -10.76 0.60 5.73
C SER A 39 -9.34 0.19 5.31
N PRO A 40 -8.70 -0.74 6.04
CA PRO A 40 -7.41 -1.32 5.64
C PRO A 40 -7.43 -1.91 4.22
N ALA A 41 -8.51 -2.61 3.84
CA ALA A 41 -8.66 -3.21 2.52
C ALA A 41 -8.82 -2.14 1.43
N ASP A 42 -9.65 -1.11 1.67
CA ASP A 42 -9.84 0.00 0.74
C ASP A 42 -8.53 0.78 0.52
N ALA A 43 -7.81 1.08 1.61
CA ALA A 43 -6.50 1.74 1.54
C ALA A 43 -5.45 0.87 0.82
N ALA A 44 -5.49 -0.46 0.98
CA ALA A 44 -4.61 -1.38 0.26
C ALA A 44 -4.89 -1.38 -1.25
N VAL A 45 -6.16 -1.40 -1.68
CA VAL A 45 -6.55 -1.27 -3.09
C VAL A 45 -6.04 0.05 -3.68
N GLN A 46 -6.20 1.15 -2.94
CA GLN A 46 -5.68 2.44 -3.37
C GLN A 46 -4.14 2.45 -3.46
N LEU A 47 -3.45 1.78 -2.55
CA LEU A 47 -1.98 1.65 -2.58
C LEU A 47 -1.53 0.83 -3.80
N MET A 48 -2.20 -0.27 -4.12
CA MET A 48 -1.93 -1.07 -5.33
C MET A 48 -2.09 -0.22 -6.59
N ASN A 49 -3.13 0.61 -6.66
CA ASN A 49 -3.35 1.51 -7.80
C ASN A 49 -2.21 2.53 -7.97
N GLN A 50 -1.71 3.10 -6.87
CA GLN A 50 -0.56 4.01 -6.93
C GLN A 50 0.74 3.30 -7.32
N LEU A 51 0.98 2.11 -6.77
CA LEU A 51 2.14 1.28 -7.14
C LEU A 51 2.09 0.89 -8.62
N THR A 52 0.92 0.57 -9.15
CA THR A 52 0.74 0.25 -10.58
C THR A 52 1.08 1.44 -11.47
N ARG A 53 0.64 2.66 -11.10
CA ARG A 53 1.02 3.88 -11.82
C ARG A 53 2.53 4.14 -11.76
N ALA A 54 3.16 3.85 -10.62
CA ALA A 54 4.61 3.96 -10.46
C ALA A 54 5.35 2.91 -11.32
N LEU A 55 4.78 1.71 -11.47
CA LEU A 55 5.30 0.64 -12.33
C LEU A 55 5.31 1.05 -13.81
N ASP A 56 4.22 1.65 -14.28
CA ASP A 56 4.11 2.15 -15.66
C ASP A 56 5.17 3.21 -15.96
N SER A 57 5.48 4.05 -14.97
CA SER A 57 6.47 5.12 -15.08
C SER A 57 7.91 4.68 -14.81
N ALA A 58 8.14 3.43 -14.39
CA ALA A 58 9.47 2.94 -14.05
C ALA A 58 10.28 2.62 -15.33
N LEU A 59 11.37 3.34 -15.53
CA LEU A 59 12.26 3.20 -16.70
C LEU A 59 13.35 2.14 -16.52
N THR A 60 13.60 1.67 -15.29
CA THR A 60 14.65 0.69 -14.99
C THR A 60 14.07 -0.67 -14.59
N PRO A 61 14.66 -1.79 -15.04
CA PRO A 61 14.19 -3.14 -14.72
C PRO A 61 14.12 -3.42 -13.21
N TRP A 62 15.18 -3.08 -12.47
CA TRP A 62 15.26 -3.31 -11.03
C TRP A 62 14.15 -2.57 -10.25
N ARG A 63 13.71 -1.40 -10.74
CA ARG A 63 12.63 -0.63 -10.11
C ARG A 63 11.27 -1.24 -10.42
N ARG A 64 11.07 -1.76 -11.64
CA ARG A 64 9.85 -2.51 -11.99
C ARG A 64 9.69 -3.75 -11.13
N GLU A 65 10.76 -4.53 -10.96
CA GLU A 65 10.77 -5.72 -10.12
C GLU A 65 10.45 -5.38 -8.65
N ALA A 66 11.04 -4.32 -8.11
CA ALA A 66 10.76 -3.87 -6.75
C ALA A 66 9.30 -3.44 -6.56
N ILE A 67 8.73 -2.70 -7.52
CA ILE A 67 7.32 -2.27 -7.45
C ILE A 67 6.37 -3.46 -7.62
N GLN A 68 6.67 -4.41 -8.51
CA GLN A 68 5.88 -5.65 -8.65
C GLN A 68 5.87 -6.47 -7.37
N GLN A 69 7.01 -6.57 -6.68
CA GLN A 69 7.09 -7.22 -5.38
C GLN A 69 6.24 -6.46 -4.35
N ALA A 70 6.31 -5.13 -4.28
CA ALA A 70 5.48 -4.35 -3.39
C ALA A 70 3.98 -4.52 -3.65
N ILE A 71 3.54 -4.61 -4.92
CA ILE A 71 2.13 -4.91 -5.26
C ILE A 71 1.73 -6.28 -4.72
N THR A 72 2.62 -7.27 -4.83
CA THR A 72 2.39 -8.63 -4.32
C THR A 72 2.26 -8.64 -2.79
N ASP A 73 3.12 -7.89 -2.10
CA ASP A 73 3.10 -7.73 -0.65
C ASP A 73 1.81 -7.05 -0.17
N VAL A 74 1.36 -5.99 -0.86
CA VAL A 74 0.11 -5.29 -0.57
C VAL A 74 -1.11 -6.18 -0.83
N LYS A 75 -1.09 -6.98 -1.89
CA LYS A 75 -2.17 -7.94 -2.17
C LYS A 75 -2.29 -8.97 -1.04
N ALA A 76 -1.17 -9.57 -0.62
CA ALA A 76 -1.18 -10.52 0.50
C ALA A 76 -1.63 -9.87 1.81
N PHE A 77 -1.32 -8.59 2.03
CA PHE A 77 -1.86 -7.82 3.16
C PHE A 77 -3.38 -7.63 3.07
N ALA A 78 -3.90 -7.30 1.89
CA ALA A 78 -5.34 -7.13 1.68
C ALA A 78 -6.11 -8.45 1.92
N GLU A 79 -5.60 -9.58 1.40
CA GLU A 79 -6.19 -10.91 1.59
C GLU A 79 -6.20 -11.38 3.06
N GLN A 80 -5.29 -10.88 3.90
CA GLN A 80 -5.29 -11.15 5.34
C GLN A 80 -6.29 -10.29 6.14
N ARG A 81 -6.88 -9.28 5.51
CA ARG A 81 -7.78 -8.30 6.13
C ARG A 81 -9.20 -8.35 5.57
N ASP A 82 -9.49 -9.32 4.71
CA ASP A 82 -10.82 -9.65 4.18
C ASP A 82 -11.63 -10.51 5.17
#